data_AF-A0A1F9D0H9-F1
#
_entry.id   AF-A0A1F9D0H9-F1
#
_cell.length_a   1.000
_cell.length_b   1.000
_cell.length_c   1.000
_cell.angle_alpha   90.00
_cell.angle_beta   90.00
_cell.angle_gamma   90.00
#
_symmetry.space_group_name_H-M   'P 1'
#
loop_
_entity.id
_entity.type
_entity.pdbx_description
1 polymer ?
#
loop_
_entity_poly.entity_id
_entity_poly.type
_entity_poly.pdbx_seq_one_letter_code
_entity_poly.pdbx_strand_id
1 'polypeptide(L)'
;MKTENRDNYILLPSMWNQNCFGCSLKNNSGLQMKFYTTDSRDSVVSWLTVPDHLCGWSNLVHGGVISTMLDEAMGWAGLIILKKLVVSKSLTVDFFKPVLIGKEIRVEGMVNKINNEREAILQGYIYNDENEICARSSSLVSLFSLETIKKMNVMDEEMFKDMEKYIDIIPIRKS
;
A
#
# COMPACT_ATOMS: atom_id res chain seq x y z
N MET A 1 -22.54 11.92 -3.37
CA MET A 1 -21.11 11.60 -3.56
C MET A 1 -20.31 12.86 -3.35
N LYS A 2 -19.56 12.97 -2.24
CA LYS A 2 -18.45 13.93 -2.17
C LYS A 2 -17.28 13.24 -2.85
N THR A 3 -17.09 13.46 -4.14
CA THR A 3 -15.84 13.08 -4.81
C THR A 3 -14.73 13.86 -4.12
N GLU A 4 -13.87 13.18 -3.35
CA GLU A 4 -12.63 13.79 -2.88
C GLU A 4 -11.91 14.41 -4.09
N ASN A 5 -11.44 15.64 -3.93
CA ASN A 5 -10.60 16.26 -4.95
C ASN A 5 -9.28 15.46 -4.99
N ARG A 6 -9.07 14.71 -6.08
CA ARG A 6 -7.87 13.88 -6.31
C ARG A 6 -6.77 14.64 -7.06
N ASP A 7 -6.93 15.94 -7.32
CA ASP A 7 -6.04 16.73 -8.18
C ASP A 7 -4.61 16.86 -7.61
N ASN A 8 -4.46 16.71 -6.29
CA ASN A 8 -3.17 16.78 -5.60
C ASN A 8 -2.46 15.41 -5.47
N TYR A 9 -3.01 14.35 -6.06
CA TYR A 9 -2.45 13.00 -5.97
C TYR A 9 -1.68 12.62 -7.23
N ILE A 10 -0.44 12.24 -7.03
CA ILE A 10 0.47 11.76 -8.06
C ILE A 10 0.37 10.24 -8.10
N LEU A 11 0.01 9.69 -9.27
CA LEU A 11 0.02 8.24 -9.50
C LEU A 11 1.45 7.71 -9.36
N LEU A 12 1.62 6.75 -8.46
CA LEU A 12 2.87 6.03 -8.34
C LEU A 12 2.99 5.04 -9.51
N PRO A 13 4.19 4.92 -10.09
CA PRO A 13 4.44 3.97 -11.15
C PRO A 13 4.18 2.57 -10.63
N SER A 14 3.47 1.79 -11.43
CA SER A 14 3.09 0.45 -11.04
C SER A 14 4.22 -0.51 -11.44
N MET A 15 4.63 -1.39 -10.53
CA MET A 15 5.66 -2.40 -10.78
C MET A 15 5.07 -3.50 -11.69
N TRP A 16 4.93 -3.17 -12.97
CA TRP A 16 4.09 -3.86 -13.98
C TRP A 16 4.59 -5.23 -14.47
N ASN A 17 5.67 -5.79 -13.91
CA ASN A 17 6.24 -7.06 -14.41
C ASN A 17 6.11 -8.26 -13.47
N GLN A 18 5.35 -8.15 -12.37
CA GLN A 18 5.17 -9.24 -11.41
C GLN A 18 3.73 -9.73 -11.32
N ASN A 19 3.51 -10.92 -10.79
CA ASN A 19 2.17 -11.50 -10.56
C ASN A 19 1.62 -11.21 -9.15
N CYS A 20 2.06 -10.10 -8.52
CA CYS A 20 1.62 -9.72 -7.18
C CYS A 20 0.08 -9.71 -7.06
N PHE A 21 -0.43 -10.33 -6.00
CA PHE A 21 -1.86 -10.43 -5.76
C PHE A 21 -2.50 -9.07 -5.45
N GLY A 22 -1.78 -8.14 -4.80
CA GLY A 22 -2.30 -6.81 -4.48
C GLY A 22 -2.17 -5.79 -5.61
N CYS A 23 -0.94 -5.53 -6.06
CA CYS A 23 -0.62 -4.36 -6.90
C CYS A 23 -0.38 -4.63 -8.39
N SER A 24 -0.37 -5.90 -8.83
CA SER A 24 -0.15 -6.21 -10.25
C SER A 24 -1.42 -6.03 -11.08
N LEU A 25 -1.32 -5.25 -12.17
CA LEU A 25 -2.39 -5.16 -13.17
C LEU A 25 -2.48 -6.39 -14.08
N LYS A 26 -1.46 -7.26 -14.10
CA LYS A 26 -1.45 -8.49 -14.92
C LYS A 26 -2.12 -9.67 -14.22
N ASN A 27 -2.23 -9.61 -12.89
CA ASN A 27 -2.91 -10.64 -12.13
C ASN A 27 -4.43 -10.41 -12.21
N ASN A 28 -5.10 -11.12 -13.11
CA ASN A 28 -6.55 -11.04 -13.29
C ASN A 28 -7.34 -11.53 -12.05
N SER A 29 -6.69 -12.26 -11.16
CA SER A 29 -7.26 -12.71 -9.88
C SER A 29 -6.84 -11.83 -8.70
N GLY A 30 -6.08 -10.76 -8.96
CA GLY A 30 -5.57 -9.85 -7.93
C GLY A 30 -6.44 -8.61 -7.74
N LEU A 31 -6.09 -7.80 -6.75
CA LEU A 31 -6.78 -6.54 -6.43
C LEU A 31 -6.45 -5.39 -7.41
N GLN A 32 -5.36 -5.52 -8.16
CA GLN A 32 -4.92 -4.55 -9.18
C GLN A 32 -4.85 -3.11 -8.65
N MET A 33 -4.40 -2.96 -7.40
CA MET A 33 -4.35 -1.68 -6.68
C MET A 33 -3.44 -0.69 -7.40
N LYS A 34 -3.92 0.56 -7.52
CA LYS A 34 -3.13 1.70 -7.98
C LYS A 34 -2.85 2.61 -6.80
N PHE A 35 -1.60 2.96 -6.62
CA PHE A 35 -1.17 3.76 -5.48
C PHE A 35 -0.86 5.18 -5.90
N TYR A 36 -1.12 6.11 -5.00
CA TYR A 36 -0.97 7.52 -5.20
C TYR A 36 -0.34 8.13 -3.96
N THR A 37 0.34 9.26 -4.11
CA THR A 37 0.86 10.04 -2.98
C THR A 37 0.70 11.53 -3.28
N THR A 38 0.85 12.37 -2.27
CA THR A 38 0.89 13.83 -2.43
C THR A 38 2.33 14.31 -2.60
N ASP A 39 2.52 15.58 -2.95
CA ASP A 39 3.85 16.22 -2.95
C ASP A 39 4.56 16.14 -1.60
N SER A 40 3.79 16.15 -0.50
CA SER A 40 4.33 16.05 0.86
C SER A 40 4.83 14.64 1.20
N ARG A 41 4.28 13.61 0.54
CA ARG A 41 4.61 12.19 0.72
C ARG A 41 4.47 11.70 2.16
N ASP A 42 3.45 12.20 2.86
CA ASP A 42 3.17 11.77 4.23
C ASP A 42 2.34 10.47 4.27
N SER A 43 1.66 10.14 3.17
CA SER A 43 0.91 8.90 3.02
C SER A 43 0.88 8.40 1.58
N VAL A 44 0.49 7.13 1.44
CA VAL A 44 0.17 6.48 0.17
C VAL A 44 -1.29 6.06 0.21
N VAL A 45 -2.01 6.34 -0.87
CA VAL A 45 -3.45 6.10 -0.99
C VAL A 45 -3.77 5.25 -2.21
N SER A 46 -4.78 4.40 -2.11
CA SER A 46 -5.38 3.66 -3.22
C SER A 46 -6.90 3.80 -3.16
N TRP A 47 -7.51 4.05 -4.31
CA TRP A 47 -8.97 3.93 -4.47
C TRP A 47 -9.26 2.74 -5.35
N LEU A 48 -10.17 1.89 -4.88
CA LEU A 48 -10.56 0.69 -5.61
C LEU A 48 -12.00 0.30 -5.26
N THR A 49 -12.61 -0.43 -6.19
CA THR A 49 -13.86 -1.16 -5.94
C THR A 49 -13.53 -2.63 -5.93
N VAL A 50 -13.79 -3.32 -4.82
CA VAL A 50 -13.44 -4.74 -4.67
C VAL A 50 -14.39 -5.59 -5.52
N PRO A 51 -13.87 -6.48 -6.40
CA PRO A 51 -14.70 -7.33 -7.26
C PRO A 51 -15.41 -8.44 -6.48
N ASP A 52 -16.58 -8.86 -6.98
CA ASP A 52 -17.50 -9.78 -6.30
C ASP A 52 -16.89 -11.11 -5.89
N HIS A 53 -15.93 -11.64 -6.65
CA HIS A 53 -15.29 -12.93 -6.36
C HIS A 53 -14.37 -12.90 -5.12
N LEU A 54 -14.08 -11.71 -4.57
CA LEU A 54 -13.33 -11.52 -3.33
C LEU A 54 -14.24 -11.33 -2.11
N CYS A 55 -15.54 -11.62 -2.26
CA CYS A 55 -16.50 -11.66 -1.18
C CYS A 55 -16.15 -12.73 -0.14
N GLY A 56 -16.31 -12.40 1.14
CA GLY A 56 -16.20 -13.36 2.24
C GLY A 56 -17.55 -13.94 2.65
N TRP A 57 -18.58 -13.09 2.77
CA TRP A 57 -19.94 -13.51 3.10
C TRP A 57 -20.97 -12.51 2.56
N SER A 58 -21.98 -13.01 1.85
CA SER A 58 -23.03 -12.20 1.22
C SER A 58 -22.47 -11.11 0.30
N ASN A 59 -22.47 -9.85 0.74
CA ASN A 59 -21.92 -8.68 0.03
C ASN A 59 -20.74 -8.04 0.78
N LEU A 60 -20.15 -8.73 1.76
CA LEU A 60 -19.01 -8.25 2.54
C LEU A 60 -17.69 -8.66 1.90
N VAL A 61 -16.75 -7.73 1.79
CA VAL A 61 -15.36 -8.04 1.43
C VAL A 61 -14.76 -8.96 2.48
N HIS A 62 -14.05 -10.01 2.04
CA HIS A 62 -13.42 -10.95 2.97
C HIS A 62 -12.38 -10.25 3.85
N GLY A 63 -12.33 -10.58 5.14
CA GLY A 63 -11.40 -9.95 6.09
C GLY A 63 -9.93 -10.09 5.68
N GLY A 64 -9.55 -11.23 5.09
CA GLY A 64 -8.22 -11.43 4.51
C GLY A 64 -7.90 -10.48 3.36
N VAL A 65 -8.89 -10.11 2.53
CA VAL A 65 -8.72 -9.17 1.42
C VAL A 65 -8.53 -7.75 1.95
N ILE A 66 -9.28 -7.37 2.99
CA ILE A 66 -9.07 -6.11 3.73
C ILE A 66 -7.65 -6.05 4.30
N SER A 67 -7.19 -7.11 4.95
CA SER A 67 -5.84 -7.19 5.49
C SER A 67 -4.78 -7.07 4.40
N THR A 68 -4.96 -7.72 3.24
CA THR A 68 -4.06 -7.59 2.09
C THR A 68 -3.99 -6.16 1.58
N MET A 69 -5.13 -5.48 1.42
CA MET A 69 -5.15 -4.09 0.96
C MET A 69 -4.36 -3.16 1.90
N LEU A 70 -4.53 -3.36 3.21
CA LEU A 70 -3.82 -2.61 4.24
C LEU A 70 -2.32 -2.90 4.22
N ASP A 71 -1.93 -4.17 4.09
CA ASP A 71 -0.51 -4.58 4.01
C ASP A 71 0.18 -3.97 2.77
N GLU A 72 -0.47 -4.02 1.61
CA GLU A 72 0.05 -3.41 0.38
C GLU A 72 0.21 -1.88 0.53
N ALA A 73 -0.80 -1.17 1.02
CA ALA A 73 -0.73 0.28 1.20
C ALA A 73 0.38 0.69 2.17
N MET A 74 0.56 -0.04 3.27
CA MET A 74 1.67 0.18 4.20
C MET A 74 3.01 -0.17 3.55
N GLY A 75 3.11 -1.26 2.80
CA GLY A 75 4.30 -1.65 2.06
C GLY A 75 4.79 -0.54 1.13
N TRP A 76 3.87 0.03 0.36
CA TRP A 76 4.14 1.19 -0.50
C TRP A 76 4.51 2.43 0.30
N ALA A 77 3.87 2.70 1.44
CA ALA A 77 4.25 3.81 2.31
C ALA A 77 5.70 3.65 2.82
N GLY A 78 6.10 2.45 3.25
CA GLY A 78 7.49 2.17 3.61
C GLY A 78 8.46 2.43 2.46
N LEU A 79 8.10 1.99 1.25
CA LEU A 79 8.92 2.20 0.06
C LEU A 79 9.08 3.67 -0.32
N ILE A 80 7.99 4.42 -0.37
CA ILE A 80 7.99 5.81 -0.85
C ILE A 80 8.52 6.78 0.19
N ILE A 81 8.13 6.60 1.46
CA ILE A 81 8.44 7.55 2.54
C ILE A 81 9.82 7.28 3.12
N LEU A 82 10.16 6.00 3.35
CA LEU A 82 11.44 5.62 3.97
C LEU A 82 12.53 5.29 2.95
N LYS A 83 12.19 5.11 1.66
CA LYS A 83 13.11 4.60 0.63
C LYS A 83 13.71 3.24 1.02
N LYS A 84 12.91 2.43 1.72
CA LYS A 84 13.28 1.09 2.19
C LYS A 84 12.26 0.09 1.69
N LEU A 85 12.73 -1.10 1.30
CA LEU A 85 11.82 -2.23 1.21
C LEU A 85 11.46 -2.66 2.63
N VAL A 86 10.19 -3.00 2.81
CA VAL A 86 9.66 -3.39 4.11
C VAL A 86 9.12 -4.80 4.03
N VAL A 87 9.34 -5.56 5.10
CA VAL A 87 8.78 -6.91 5.25
C VAL A 87 8.02 -6.95 6.57
N SER A 88 6.73 -7.24 6.50
CA SER A 88 5.85 -7.35 7.66
C SER A 88 6.32 -8.47 8.59
N LYS A 89 6.61 -8.13 9.86
CA LYS A 89 6.87 -9.08 10.94
C LYS A 89 5.57 -9.46 11.67
N SER A 90 4.70 -8.47 11.85
CA SER A 90 3.37 -8.67 12.42
C SER A 90 2.39 -7.68 11.80
N LEU A 91 1.14 -8.11 11.67
CA LEU A 91 0.04 -7.29 11.17
C LEU A 91 -1.15 -7.46 12.12
N THR A 92 -1.56 -6.37 12.76
CA THR A 92 -2.80 -6.32 13.55
C THR A 92 -3.82 -5.48 12.80
N VAL A 93 -5.03 -5.99 12.65
CA VAL A 93 -6.14 -5.29 11.96
C VAL A 93 -7.35 -5.24 12.87
N ASP A 94 -7.83 -4.03 13.14
CA ASP A 94 -9.10 -3.77 13.81
C ASP A 94 -10.18 -3.53 12.74
N PHE A 95 -11.30 -4.25 12.84
CA PHE A 95 -12.46 -4.11 11.95
C PHE A 95 -13.59 -3.40 12.69
N PHE A 96 -13.93 -2.18 12.29
CA PHE A 96 -14.94 -1.35 12.94
C PHE A 96 -16.27 -1.36 12.21
N LYS A 97 -16.25 -1.39 10.87
CA LYS A 97 -17.44 -1.38 10.02
C LYS A 97 -17.27 -2.33 8.83
N PRO A 98 -18.37 -2.87 8.29
CA PRO A 98 -18.32 -3.70 7.09
C PRO A 98 -17.76 -2.91 5.90
N VAL A 99 -17.03 -3.60 5.05
CA VAL A 99 -16.63 -3.12 3.73
C VAL A 99 -17.46 -3.87 2.70
N LEU A 100 -18.17 -3.16 1.85
CA LEU A 100 -19.11 -3.75 0.90
C LEU A 100 -18.48 -3.93 -0.47
N ILE A 101 -18.79 -5.07 -1.09
CA ILE A 101 -18.48 -5.33 -2.50
C ILE A 101 -19.18 -4.30 -3.39
N GLY A 102 -18.54 -3.91 -4.50
CA GLY A 102 -19.11 -2.98 -5.48
C GLY A 102 -19.16 -1.51 -5.04
N LYS A 103 -18.69 -1.20 -3.83
CA LYS A 103 -18.51 0.17 -3.33
C LYS A 103 -17.04 0.58 -3.45
N GLU A 104 -16.80 1.81 -3.90
CA GLU A 104 -15.45 2.38 -3.90
C GLU A 104 -15.02 2.63 -2.45
N ILE A 105 -13.80 2.24 -2.14
CA ILE A 105 -13.16 2.49 -0.84
C ILE A 105 -11.85 3.24 -1.05
N ARG A 106 -11.43 3.94 0.01
CA ARG A 106 -10.09 4.54 0.10
C ARG A 106 -9.25 3.74 1.09
N VAL A 107 -8.09 3.27 0.64
CA VAL A 107 -7.09 2.59 1.47
C VAL A 107 -5.89 3.51 1.60
N GLU A 108 -5.43 3.75 2.82
CA GLU A 108 -4.33 4.65 3.11
C GLU A 108 -3.28 3.96 3.97
N GLY A 109 -2.00 4.17 3.66
CA GLY A 109 -0.85 3.68 4.43
C GLY A 109 0.12 4.82 4.73
N MET A 110 0.72 4.80 5.92
CA MET A 110 1.65 5.82 6.39
C MET A 110 2.69 5.25 7.37
N VAL A 111 3.79 5.98 7.57
CA VAL A 111 4.77 5.65 8.62
C VAL A 111 4.29 6.25 9.93
N ASN A 112 4.02 5.41 10.92
CA ASN A 112 3.61 5.87 12.25
C ASN A 112 4.82 6.17 13.14
N LYS A 113 5.82 5.29 13.15
CA LYS A 113 7.02 5.44 13.98
C LYS A 113 8.22 4.70 13.39
N ILE A 114 9.39 5.32 13.40
CA ILE A 114 10.66 4.64 13.12
C ILE A 114 11.27 4.23 14.46
N ASN A 115 11.44 2.94 14.71
CA ASN A 115 12.03 2.45 15.96
C ASN A 115 13.56 2.53 15.92
N ASN A 116 14.15 2.13 14.80
CA ASN A 116 15.58 2.17 14.52
C ASN A 116 15.84 1.96 13.01
N GLU A 117 17.11 1.87 12.59
CA GLU A 117 17.49 1.70 11.18
C GLU A 117 16.93 0.45 10.50
N ARG A 118 16.54 -0.58 11.27
CA ARG A 118 16.07 -1.88 10.78
C ARG A 118 14.60 -2.14 11.06
N GLU A 119 13.90 -1.22 11.73
CA GLU A 119 12.53 -1.47 12.17
C GLU A 119 11.68 -0.20 12.25
N ALA A 120 10.44 -0.31 11.78
CA ALA A 120 9.43 0.73 11.91
C ALA A 120 8.05 0.12 12.22
N ILE A 121 7.14 0.99 12.65
CA ILE A 121 5.71 0.73 12.75
C ILE A 121 5.02 1.52 11.64
N LEU A 122 4.29 0.81 10.79
CA LEU A 122 3.44 1.37 9.77
C LEU A 122 1.98 1.29 10.21
N GLN A 123 1.18 2.20 9.69
CA GLN A 123 -0.25 2.26 10.00
C GLN A 123 -1.05 2.41 8.71
N GLY A 124 -2.19 1.70 8.66
CA GLY A 124 -3.10 1.77 7.54
C GLY A 124 -4.55 1.98 7.96
N TYR A 125 -5.35 2.51 7.04
CA TYR A 125 -6.77 2.78 7.22
C TYR A 125 -7.56 2.40 5.96
N ILE A 126 -8.77 1.90 6.14
CA ILE A 126 -9.77 1.80 5.07
C ILE A 126 -10.96 2.69 5.41
N TYR A 127 -11.37 3.50 4.46
CA TYR A 127 -12.55 4.35 4.52
C TYR A 127 -13.60 3.91 3.48
N ASN A 128 -14.88 3.99 3.85
CA ASN A 128 -16.00 3.78 2.91
C ASN A 128 -16.30 5.04 2.07
N ASP A 129 -17.33 4.96 1.23
CA ASP A 129 -17.85 6.05 0.39
C ASP A 129 -18.43 7.23 1.19
N GLU A 130 -18.58 7.08 2.51
CA GLU A 130 -19.02 8.11 3.46
C GLU A 130 -17.84 8.71 4.28
N ASN A 131 -16.60 8.35 3.96
CA ASN A 131 -15.37 8.73 4.69
C ASN A 131 -15.31 8.27 6.15
N GLU A 132 -15.99 7.18 6.47
CA GLU A 132 -15.93 6.56 7.79
C GLU A 132 -14.87 5.46 7.82
N ILE A 133 -14.14 5.35 8.92
CA ILE A 133 -13.13 4.29 9.09
C ILE A 133 -13.84 2.94 9.24
N CYS A 134 -13.60 2.03 8.29
CA CYS A 134 -14.07 0.65 8.35
C CYS A 134 -13.04 -0.28 9.00
N ALA A 135 -11.76 -0.05 8.75
CA ALA A 135 -10.69 -0.86 9.33
C ALA A 135 -9.43 -0.02 9.56
N ARG A 136 -8.63 -0.42 10.54
CA ARG A 136 -7.31 0.15 10.83
C ARG A 136 -6.30 -0.97 11.01
N SER A 137 -5.08 -0.78 10.52
CA SER A 137 -3.97 -1.68 10.77
C SER A 137 -2.81 -0.99 11.50
N SER A 138 -2.04 -1.80 12.21
CA SER A 138 -0.70 -1.48 12.68
C SER A 138 0.22 -2.65 12.34
N SER A 139 1.32 -2.38 11.65
CA SER A 139 2.30 -3.39 11.23
C SER A 139 3.68 -3.07 11.76
N LEU A 140 4.33 -4.04 12.41
CA LEU A 140 5.75 -3.97 12.73
C LEU A 140 6.52 -4.52 11.52
N VAL A 141 7.44 -3.75 10.97
CA VAL A 141 8.15 -4.12 9.74
C VAL A 141 9.66 -4.15 9.92
N SER A 142 10.32 -5.09 9.25
CA SER A 142 11.77 -5.03 8.99
C SER A 142 12.05 -4.06 7.86
N LEU A 143 13.06 -3.21 8.01
CA LEU A 143 13.52 -2.29 6.98
C LEU A 143 14.78 -2.82 6.30
N PHE A 144 14.76 -2.85 4.98
CA PHE A 144 15.91 -3.22 4.15
C PHE A 144 16.30 -2.07 3.23
N SER A 145 17.60 -1.74 3.20
CA SER A 145 18.10 -0.86 2.15
C SER A 145 18.03 -1.57 0.80
N LEU A 146 17.94 -0.78 -0.27
CA LEU A 146 18.02 -1.30 -1.64
C LEU A 146 19.30 -2.12 -1.85
N GLU A 147 20.44 -1.64 -1.34
CA GLU A 147 21.72 -2.36 -1.41
C GLU A 147 21.67 -3.74 -0.74
N THR A 148 21.00 -3.86 0.41
CA THR A 148 20.86 -5.14 1.10
C THR A 148 20.02 -6.11 0.26
N ILE A 149 18.92 -5.64 -0.31
CA ILE A 149 18.03 -6.46 -1.16
C ILE A 149 18.76 -6.94 -2.42
N LYS A 150 19.54 -6.07 -3.05
CA LYS A 150 20.38 -6.43 -4.20
C LYS A 150 21.35 -7.57 -3.88
N LYS A 151 21.95 -7.56 -2.68
CA LYS A 151 22.86 -8.63 -2.23
C LYS A 151 22.15 -9.95 -1.90
N MET A 152 20.87 -9.88 -1.53
CA MET A 152 20.08 -11.07 -1.19
C MET A 152 19.48 -11.77 -2.42
N ASN A 153 19.67 -11.23 -3.63
CA ASN A 153 19.16 -11.79 -4.90
C ASN A 153 17.64 -12.05 -4.89
N VAL A 154 16.89 -11.25 -4.13
CA VAL A 154 15.42 -11.33 -4.00
C VAL A 154 14.72 -10.70 -5.21
N MET A 155 15.44 -9.87 -5.97
CA MET A 155 14.95 -9.13 -7.12
C MET A 155 15.94 -9.28 -8.27
N ASP A 156 15.43 -9.38 -9.50
CA ASP A 156 16.28 -9.30 -10.69
C ASP A 156 16.81 -7.86 -10.90
N GLU A 157 17.83 -7.73 -11.75
CA GLU A 157 18.47 -6.43 -12.01
C GLU A 157 17.54 -5.42 -12.70
N GLU A 158 16.53 -5.88 -13.44
CA GLU A 158 15.59 -5.01 -14.17
C GLU A 158 14.61 -4.37 -13.19
N MET A 159 14.02 -5.18 -12.30
CA MET A 159 13.17 -4.70 -11.21
C MET A 159 13.91 -3.73 -10.29
N PHE A 160 15.19 -3.99 -10.03
CA PHE A 160 16.00 -3.11 -9.19
C PHE A 160 16.21 -1.74 -9.83
N LYS A 161 16.52 -1.70 -11.13
CA LYS A 161 16.67 -0.44 -11.89
C LYS A 161 15.35 0.34 -11.96
N ASP A 162 14.23 -0.36 -12.14
CA ASP A 162 12.91 0.25 -12.09
C ASP A 162 12.66 0.88 -10.71
N MET A 163 12.94 0.14 -9.63
CA MET A 163 12.82 0.65 -8.26
C MET A 163 13.72 1.84 -7.95
N GLU A 164 14.99 1.82 -8.34
CA GLU A 164 15.91 2.96 -8.16
C GLU A 164 15.40 4.19 -8.89
N LYS A 165 14.97 4.02 -10.14
CA LYS A 165 14.35 5.08 -10.93
C LYS A 165 13.12 5.66 -10.21
N TYR A 166 12.32 4.84 -9.54
CA TYR A 166 11.16 5.32 -8.77
C TYR A 166 11.53 6.04 -7.47
N ILE A 167 12.63 5.66 -6.83
CA ILE A 167 13.09 6.32 -5.59
C ILE A 167 13.81 7.65 -5.89
N ASP A 168 14.41 7.78 -7.08
CA ASP A 168 15.22 8.93 -7.50
C ASP A 168 14.46 9.96 -8.36
N ILE A 169 13.40 9.58 -9.10
CA ILE A 169 12.56 10.53 -9.86
C ILE A 169 11.81 11.51 -8.95
N ILE A 170 11.67 11.22 -7.66
CA ILE A 170 10.87 12.03 -6.75
C ILE A 170 11.83 12.86 -5.86
N PRO A 171 12.09 14.14 -6.19
CA PRO A 171 13.19 14.93 -5.63
C PRO A 171 13.16 14.96 -4.11
N ILE A 172 14.33 14.84 -3.49
CA ILE A 172 14.52 14.87 -2.04
C ILE A 172 14.09 16.26 -1.55
N ARG A 173 13.10 16.32 -0.63
CA ARG A 173 12.96 17.52 0.19
C ARG A 173 14.17 17.56 1.10
N LYS A 174 15.19 18.34 0.72
CA LYS A 174 16.24 18.74 1.65
C LYS A 174 15.54 19.49 2.77
N SER A 175 15.62 18.95 3.99
CA SER A 175 15.36 19.69 5.22
C SER A 175 16.29 20.90 5.32
#